data_AF-A0A1H3L7R0-F1
#
_entry.id   AF-A0A1H3L7R0-F1
#
_cell.length_a   1.000
_cell.length_b   1.000
_cell.length_c   1.000
_cell.angle_alpha   90.00
_cell.angle_beta   90.00
_cell.angle_gamma   90.00
#
_symmetry.space_group_name_H-M   'P 1'
#
loop_
_entity.id
_entity.type
_entity.pdbx_description
1 polymer ?
#
loop_
_entity_poly.entity_id
_entity_poly.type
_entity_poly.pdbx_seq_one_letter_code
_entity_poly.pdbx_strand_id
1 'polypeptide(L)'
;MLLYTDGLIESRDGDLDSGVARLREVVAELAGRPLDELCDEVLDRLVHGRPDDDVALVAIRLHPQVTPAARSGRAGAGAADGSRRPVLNERSAHRAPASPSSSGCRCRAGRSAW
;
A
#
# COMPACT_ATOMS: atom_id res chain seq x y z
N MET A 1 8.32 -1.61 3.24
CA MET A 1 9.01 -2.71 3.94
C MET A 1 8.69 -4.00 3.20
N LEU A 2 9.60 -4.97 3.25
CA LEU A 2 9.47 -6.26 2.59
C LEU A 2 9.93 -7.34 3.57
N LEU A 3 9.18 -8.42 3.69
CA LEU A 3 9.54 -9.62 4.46
C LEU A 3 9.44 -10.83 3.52
N TYR A 4 10.35 -11.78 3.68
CA TYR A 4 10.46 -12.96 2.80
C TYR A 4 11.01 -14.16 3.57
N THR A 5 10.80 -15.36 3.03
CA THR A 5 11.55 -16.57 3.42
C THR A 5 12.86 -16.67 2.64
N ASP A 6 13.85 -17.30 3.24
CA ASP A 6 15.14 -17.70 2.63
C ASP A 6 14.95 -18.37 1.25
N GLY A 7 13.96 -19.25 1.09
CA GLY A 7 13.60 -19.86 -0.21
C GLY A 7 13.36 -18.88 -1.38
N LEU A 8 13.13 -17.58 -1.13
CA LEU A 8 13.05 -16.55 -2.18
C LEU A 8 14.42 -16.17 -2.77
N ILE A 9 15.49 -16.25 -1.96
CA ILE A 9 16.84 -15.78 -2.30
C ILE A 9 17.84 -16.92 -2.44
N GLU A 10 17.56 -18.09 -1.87
CA GLU A 10 18.37 -19.29 -2.06
C GLU A 10 18.19 -19.86 -3.47
N SER A 11 19.30 -20.15 -4.13
CA SER A 11 19.34 -20.78 -5.45
C SER A 11 20.38 -21.90 -5.44
N ARG A 12 20.15 -22.96 -6.22
CA ARG A 12 21.04 -24.15 -6.24
C ARG A 12 22.51 -23.83 -6.52
N ASP A 13 22.77 -22.78 -7.27
CA ASP A 13 24.09 -22.46 -7.85
C ASP A 13 24.69 -21.14 -7.31
N GLY A 14 24.02 -20.44 -6.38
CA GLY A 14 24.39 -19.08 -5.95
C GLY A 14 24.29 -18.87 -4.45
N ASP A 15 25.20 -18.07 -3.90
CA ASP A 15 25.23 -17.75 -2.47
C ASP A 15 24.12 -16.77 -2.03
N LEU A 16 23.86 -16.79 -0.71
CA LEU A 16 22.83 -16.00 -0.05
C LEU A 16 23.03 -14.49 -0.27
N ASP A 17 24.28 -14.01 -0.25
CA ASP A 17 24.62 -12.60 -0.42
C ASP A 17 24.27 -12.10 -1.83
N SER A 18 24.53 -12.92 -2.85
CA SER A 18 24.16 -12.68 -4.25
C SER A 18 22.63 -12.65 -4.42
N GLY A 19 21.90 -13.55 -3.75
CA GLY A 19 20.44 -13.55 -3.71
C GLY A 19 19.87 -12.27 -3.09
N VAL A 20 20.42 -11.84 -1.95
CA VAL A 20 20.04 -10.57 -1.29
C VAL A 20 20.39 -9.35 -2.14
N ALA A 21 21.53 -9.34 -2.83
CA ALA A 21 21.92 -8.26 -3.73
C ALA A 21 20.92 -8.12 -4.89
N ARG A 22 20.62 -9.21 -5.58
CA ARG A 22 19.62 -9.25 -6.67
C ARG A 22 18.23 -8.82 -6.20
N LEU A 23 17.79 -9.27 -5.01
CA LEU A 23 16.52 -8.84 -4.43
C LEU A 23 16.49 -7.32 -4.19
N ARG A 24 17.58 -6.73 -3.70
CA ARG A 24 17.67 -5.27 -3.49
C ARG A 24 17.60 -4.49 -4.79
N GLU A 25 18.29 -4.95 -5.84
CA GLU A 25 18.28 -4.32 -7.17
C GLU A 25 16.86 -4.34 -7.77
N VAL A 26 16.23 -5.51 -7.82
CA VAL A 26 14.86 -5.67 -8.34
C VAL A 26 13.85 -4.82 -7.56
N VAL A 27 13.93 -4.80 -6.22
CA VAL A 27 13.01 -4.00 -5.40
C VAL A 27 13.26 -2.49 -5.56
N ALA A 28 14.50 -2.06 -5.81
CA ALA A 28 14.83 -0.66 -6.08
C ALA A 28 14.24 -0.19 -7.42
N GLU A 29 14.36 -0.99 -8.48
CA GLU A 29 13.73 -0.70 -9.79
C GLU A 29 12.21 -0.60 -9.69
N LEU A 30 11.59 -1.44 -8.87
CA LEU A 30 10.13 -1.58 -8.77
C LEU A 30 9.48 -0.68 -7.70
N ALA A 31 10.25 0.06 -6.91
CA ALA A 31 9.77 0.75 -5.71
C ALA A 31 8.54 1.67 -5.91
N GLY A 32 8.38 2.24 -7.11
CA GLY A 32 7.25 3.10 -7.49
C GLY A 32 5.97 2.37 -7.94
N ARG A 33 6.02 1.05 -8.16
CA ARG A 33 4.88 0.25 -8.65
C ARG A 33 3.77 0.07 -7.59
N PRO A 34 2.53 -0.28 -7.98
CA PRO A 34 1.56 -0.90 -7.08
C PRO A 34 2.16 -2.11 -6.35
N LEU A 35 1.68 -2.42 -5.14
CA LEU A 35 2.25 -3.55 -4.38
C LEU A 35 2.01 -4.90 -5.06
N ASP A 36 0.83 -5.13 -5.64
CA ASP A 36 0.52 -6.33 -6.41
C ASP A 36 1.54 -6.53 -7.56
N GLU A 37 1.77 -5.50 -8.38
CA GLU A 37 2.77 -5.52 -9.48
C GLU A 37 4.20 -5.73 -8.96
N LEU A 38 4.58 -5.10 -7.85
CA LEU A 38 5.90 -5.27 -7.25
C LEU A 38 6.12 -6.71 -6.77
N CYS A 39 5.12 -7.31 -6.10
CA CYS A 39 5.22 -8.67 -5.59
C CYS A 39 5.27 -9.70 -6.72
N ASP A 40 4.38 -9.60 -7.71
CA ASP A 40 4.35 -10.52 -8.86
C ASP A 40 5.70 -10.47 -9.62
N GLU A 41 6.21 -9.27 -9.94
CA GLU A 41 7.46 -9.09 -10.69
C GLU A 41 8.72 -9.46 -9.86
N VAL A 42 8.71 -9.29 -8.54
CA VAL A 42 9.78 -9.82 -7.66
C VAL A 42 9.82 -11.34 -7.72
N LEU A 43 8.67 -12.01 -7.61
CA LEU A 43 8.61 -13.48 -7.68
C LEU A 43 9.06 -13.99 -9.06
N ASP A 44 8.55 -13.41 -10.15
CA ASP A 44 8.90 -13.80 -11.51
C ASP A 44 10.40 -13.61 -11.85
N ARG A 45 11.08 -12.65 -11.22
CA ARG A 45 12.51 -12.37 -11.45
C ARG A 45 13.49 -13.11 -10.55
N LEU A 46 13.04 -13.67 -9.43
CA LEU A 46 13.90 -14.34 -8.44
C LEU A 46 13.63 -15.84 -8.33
N VAL A 47 12.38 -16.29 -8.47
CA VAL A 47 12.02 -17.70 -8.39
C VAL A 47 12.19 -18.37 -9.76
N HIS A 48 13.28 -19.13 -9.94
CA HIS A 48 13.58 -19.82 -11.19
C HIS A 48 13.27 -21.31 -11.08
N GLY A 49 12.37 -21.81 -11.93
CA GLY A 49 12.03 -23.24 -11.96
C GLY A 49 11.27 -23.68 -10.70
N ARG A 50 11.75 -24.72 -10.02
CA ARG A 50 11.14 -25.25 -8.79
C ARG A 50 12.06 -24.94 -7.60
N PRO A 51 11.64 -24.08 -6.66
CA PRO A 51 12.44 -23.76 -5.48
C PRO A 51 12.63 -25.02 -4.60
N ASP A 52 13.71 -25.01 -3.82
CA ASP A 52 14.04 -26.09 -2.89
C ASP A 52 13.31 -25.99 -1.55
N ASP A 53 12.94 -24.78 -1.15
CA ASP A 53 12.19 -24.48 0.08
C ASP A 53 10.97 -23.58 -0.19
N ASP A 54 10.15 -23.35 0.83
CA ASP A 54 8.93 -22.55 0.77
C ASP A 54 9.22 -21.08 0.45
N VAL A 55 8.56 -20.55 -0.59
CA VAL A 55 8.66 -19.14 -1.00
C VAL A 55 7.46 -18.34 -0.51
N ALA A 56 7.71 -17.37 0.36
CA ALA A 56 6.72 -16.38 0.79
C ALA A 56 7.27 -14.95 0.68
N LEU A 57 6.39 -14.00 0.32
CA LEU A 57 6.70 -12.59 0.19
C LEU A 57 5.57 -11.72 0.78
N VAL A 58 5.93 -10.76 1.63
CA VAL A 58 4.99 -9.81 2.24
C VAL A 58 5.52 -8.39 2.06
N ALA A 59 4.80 -7.58 1.28
CA ALA A 59 5.13 -6.18 1.06
C ALA A 59 4.17 -5.24 1.81
N ILE A 60 4.73 -4.24 2.50
CA ILE A 60 3.98 -3.26 3.29
C ILE A 60 4.39 -1.85 2.87
N ARG A 61 3.42 -1.06 2.38
CA ARG A 61 3.57 0.38 2.11
C ARG A 61 2.83 1.17 3.19
N LEU A 62 3.60 1.91 3.98
CA LEU A 62 3.04 2.78 5.01
C LEU A 62 2.62 4.10 4.38
N HIS A 63 1.39 4.51 4.63
CA HIS A 63 0.86 5.82 4.22
C HIS A 63 0.79 6.75 5.45
N PRO A 64 1.18 8.03 5.32
CA PRO A 64 1.05 9.00 6.40
C PRO A 64 -0.39 9.03 6.92
N GLN A 65 -0.56 8.85 8.22
CA GLN A 65 -1.86 9.03 8.86
C GLN A 65 -2.16 10.52 8.90
N VAL A 66 -3.18 10.96 8.18
CA VAL A 66 -3.70 12.33 8.34
C VAL A 66 -4.45 12.38 9.66
N THR A 67 -3.75 12.77 10.73
CA THR A 67 -4.40 13.10 12.00
C THR A 67 -5.46 14.17 11.72
N PRO A 68 -6.77 13.90 11.92
CA PRO A 68 -7.77 14.92 11.75
C PRO A 68 -7.43 16.05 12.72
N ALA A 69 -7.27 17.28 12.20
CA ALA A 69 -6.96 18.43 13.03
C ALA A 69 -7.95 18.43 14.19
N ALA A 70 -7.44 18.30 15.42
CA ALA A 70 -8.27 18.28 16.61
C ALA A 70 -9.18 19.50 16.52
N ARG A 71 -10.50 19.29 16.54
CA ARG A 71 -11.47 20.39 16.50
C ARG A 71 -11.24 21.19 17.78
N SER A 72 -10.38 22.20 17.68
CA SER A 72 -10.20 23.20 18.72
C SER A 72 -11.57 23.82 18.89
N GLY A 73 -12.22 23.48 20.00
CA GLY A 73 -13.51 24.04 20.31
C GLY A 73 -13.33 25.55 20.28
N ARG A 74 -14.07 26.22 19.39
CA ARG A 74 -14.28 27.66 19.54
C ARG A 74 -15.01 27.84 20.86
N ALA A 75 -14.24 28.04 21.93
CA ALA A 75 -14.70 28.64 23.16
C ALA A 75 -15.04 30.10 22.83
N GLY A 76 -16.18 30.28 22.17
CA GLY A 76 -16.75 31.58 21.86
C GLY A 76 -17.29 32.19 23.15
N ALA A 77 -16.41 32.81 23.91
CA ALA A 77 -16.79 33.70 25.00
C ALA A 77 -17.03 35.10 24.42
N GLY A 78 -18.29 35.54 24.35
CA GLY A 78 -18.61 36.95 24.08
C GLY A 78 -19.94 37.21 23.39
N ALA A 79 -20.69 38.15 23.99
CA ALA A 79 -21.81 38.92 23.42
C ALA A 79 -23.07 38.15 22.98
N ALA A 80 -24.05 38.12 23.89
CA ALA A 80 -25.45 38.23 23.50
C ALA A 80 -25.78 39.71 23.23
N ASP A 81 -26.22 40.03 22.01
CA ASP A 81 -27.15 41.13 21.75
C ASP A 81 -28.10 40.71 20.62
N GLY A 82 -29.36 41.11 20.73
CA GLY A 82 -30.45 40.58 19.91
C GLY A 82 -30.83 41.50 18.75
N SER A 83 -30.64 41.06 17.50
CA SER A 83 -31.43 41.59 16.40
C SER A 83 -31.49 40.74 15.13
N ARG A 84 -32.73 40.64 14.63
CA ARG A 84 -33.11 40.52 13.21
C ARG A 84 -32.69 39.25 12.45
N ARG A 85 -33.70 38.40 12.19
CA ARG A 85 -33.70 37.48 11.03
C ARG A 85 -33.76 38.30 9.73
N PRO A 86 -33.14 37.83 8.65
CA PRO A 86 -33.89 37.75 7.40
C PRO A 86 -33.77 36.39 6.68
N VAL A 87 -34.53 36.31 5.59
CA VAL A 87 -35.05 35.14 4.86
C VAL A 87 -34.01 34.48 3.92
N LEU A 88 -34.30 33.23 3.53
CA LEU A 88 -33.68 32.35 2.52
C LEU A 88 -32.89 33.01 1.35
N ASN A 89 -31.86 32.31 0.86
CA ASN A 89 -31.97 31.66 -0.47
C ASN A 89 -31.16 30.36 -0.60
N GLU A 90 -31.50 29.58 -1.61
CA GLU A 90 -30.85 28.34 -2.03
C GLU A 90 -29.85 28.63 -3.15
N ARG A 91 -28.67 27.98 -3.17
CA ARG A 91 -27.92 27.66 -4.41
C ARG A 91 -26.69 26.74 -4.24
N SER A 92 -26.56 25.87 -5.23
CA SER A 92 -25.32 25.32 -5.81
C SER A 92 -24.46 24.32 -5.02
N ALA A 93 -24.62 23.07 -5.45
CA ALA A 93 -23.81 21.90 -5.14
C ALA A 93 -22.36 21.95 -5.67
N HIS A 94 -21.43 21.39 -4.87
CA HIS A 94 -20.08 20.90 -5.21
C HIS A 94 -19.68 19.85 -4.14
N ARG A 95 -18.95 18.74 -4.38
CA ARG A 95 -18.46 18.06 -5.60
C ARG A 95 -18.16 16.57 -5.24
N ALA A 96 -18.36 15.63 -6.16
CA ALA A 96 -17.97 14.20 -6.02
C ALA A 96 -16.45 13.99 -6.30
N PRO A 97 -15.85 12.78 -6.17
CA PRO A 97 -16.42 11.46 -5.81
C PRO A 97 -15.70 10.71 -4.67
N ALA A 98 -16.21 9.52 -4.32
CA ALA A 98 -15.50 8.52 -3.52
C ALA A 98 -14.75 7.52 -4.43
N SER A 99 -13.51 7.18 -4.09
CA SER A 99 -12.74 6.10 -4.72
C SER A 99 -12.62 4.90 -3.78
N PRO A 100 -12.98 3.69 -4.21
CA PRO A 100 -12.61 2.45 -3.53
C PRO A 100 -11.56 1.69 -4.35
N SER A 101 -10.27 1.91 -4.07
CA SER A 101 -9.24 0.93 -4.48
C SER A 101 -9.31 -0.24 -3.50
N SER A 102 -9.93 -1.34 -3.93
CA SER A 102 -10.10 -2.53 -3.11
C SER A 102 -8.75 -3.16 -2.73
N SER A 103 -8.39 -3.03 -1.46
CA SER A 103 -7.29 -3.76 -0.81
C SER A 103 -7.66 -5.25 -0.67
N GLY A 104 -7.65 -5.98 -1.78
CA GLY A 104 -7.92 -7.41 -1.83
C GLY A 104 -6.63 -8.20 -1.80
N CYS A 105 -6.28 -8.77 -0.65
CA CYS A 105 -5.15 -9.69 -0.54
C CYS A 105 -5.41 -10.91 -1.45
N ARG A 106 -4.67 -11.04 -2.55
CA ARG A 106 -4.83 -12.12 -3.52
C ARG A 106 -3.71 -13.14 -3.39
N CYS A 107 -3.99 -14.24 -2.70
CA CYS A 107 -3.16 -15.44 -2.76
C CYS A 107 -3.31 -16.07 -4.16
N ARG A 108 -2.39 -15.76 -5.08
CA ARG A 108 -2.32 -16.43 -6.39
C ARG A 108 -1.61 -17.78 -6.21
N ALA A 109 -2.36 -18.85 -6.05
CA ALA A 109 -1.82 -20.19 -6.27
C ALA A 109 -1.35 -20.30 -7.73
N GLY A 110 -0.07 -20.59 -7.94
CA GLY A 110 0.52 -20.74 -9.27
C GLY A 110 -0.21 -21.79 -10.10
N ARG A 111 -0.64 -21.42 -11.31
CA ARG A 111 -1.26 -22.37 -12.24
C ARG A 111 -0.18 -23.09 -13.02
N SER A 112 0.26 -24.23 -12.49
CA SER A 112 1.03 -25.23 -13.20
C SER A 112 0.27 -26.54 -13.18
N ALA A 113 0.14 -27.21 -14.33
CA ALA A 113 -0.50 -28.52 -14.40
C ALA A 113 0.35 -29.56 -13.65
N TRP A 114 -0.34 -30.50 -13.01
CA TRP A 114 0.23 -31.68 -12.34
C TRP A 114 0.58 -32.77 -13.35
#